data_AF-A0A828T6G7-F1
#
_entry.id   AF-A0A828T6G7-F1
#
_cell.length_a   1.000
_cell.length_b   1.000
_cell.length_c   1.000
_cell.angle_alpha   90.00
_cell.angle_beta   90.00
_cell.angle_gamma   90.00
#
_symmetry.space_group_name_H-M   'P 1'
#
loop_
_entity.id
_entity.type
_entity.pdbx_description
1 polymer ?
#
loop_
_entity_poly.entity_id
_entity_poly.type
_entity_poly.pdbx_seq_one_letter_code
_entity_poly.pdbx_strand_id
1 'polypeptide(L)' 'MDALGKANGRGAYLCRSVECFQKAVKNRGLERSFKQAIPPEVYERMEKEMGELE' A
#
# COMPACT_ATOMS: atom_id res chain seq x y z
N MET A 1 5.99 2.06 4.87
CA MET A 1 4.87 3.05 4.74
C MET A 1 5.35 4.50 4.96
N ASP A 2 4.76 5.50 4.29
CA ASP A 2 5.04 6.92 4.59
C ASP A 2 4.19 7.42 5.76
N ALA A 3 4.64 7.14 6.99
CA ALA A 3 3.88 7.46 8.20
C ALA A 3 3.73 8.97 8.47
N LEU A 4 4.60 9.80 7.88
CA LEU A 4 4.66 11.25 8.11
C LEU A 4 4.07 12.09 6.98
N GLY A 5 3.71 11.48 5.84
CA GLY A 5 3.15 12.20 4.68
C GLY A 5 4.15 13.13 3.98
N LYS A 6 5.47 12.92 4.17
CA LYS A 6 6.53 13.83 3.68
C LYS A 6 7.39 13.21 2.58
N ALA A 7 7.09 11.98 2.15
CA ALA A 7 7.83 11.37 1.07
C ALA A 7 7.58 12.10 -0.27
N ASN A 8 8.65 12.35 -1.02
CA ASN A 8 8.55 12.94 -2.35
C ASN A 8 7.99 11.92 -3.35
N GLY A 9 7.09 12.35 -4.23
CA GLY A 9 6.56 11.54 -5.34
C GLY A 9 5.04 11.46 -5.36
N ARG A 10 4.51 10.50 -6.14
CA ARG A 10 3.07 10.18 -6.12
C ARG A 10 2.77 9.35 -4.88
N GLY A 11 1.77 9.75 -4.11
CA GLY A 11 1.27 9.02 -2.95
C GLY A 11 -0.15 8.49 -3.17
N ALA A 12 -0.52 7.47 -2.42
CA ALA A 12 -1.89 6.99 -2.30
C ALA A 12 -2.19 6.76 -0.82
N TYR A 13 -3.39 7.15 -0.39
CA TYR A 13 -3.84 6.91 0.98
C TYR A 13 -4.55 5.56 1.05
N LEU A 14 -4.24 4.80 2.08
CA LEU A 14 -4.87 3.53 2.37
C LEU A 14 -5.26 3.50 3.85
N CYS A 15 -6.41 2.93 4.15
CA CYS A 15 -6.83 2.81 5.54
C CYS A 15 -5.98 1.78 6.29
N ARG A 16 -5.73 2.02 7.58
CA ARG A 16 -4.82 1.24 8.44
C ARG A 16 -5.49 -0.06 8.93
N SER A 17 -5.93 -0.89 7.98
CA SER A 17 -6.56 -2.19 8.23
C SER A 17 -6.10 -3.18 7.17
N VAL A 18 -5.75 -4.39 7.60
CA VAL A 18 -5.32 -5.47 6.69
C VAL A 18 -6.41 -5.78 5.67
N GLU A 19 -7.68 -5.75 6.05
CA GLU A 19 -8.81 -5.93 5.11
C GLU A 19 -8.84 -4.87 4.01
N CYS A 20 -8.51 -3.62 4.36
CA CYS A 20 -8.41 -2.51 3.41
C CYS A 20 -7.32 -2.75 2.38
N PHE A 21 -6.16 -3.20 2.87
CA PHE A 21 -5.02 -3.54 2.03
C PHE A 21 -5.35 -4.68 1.07
N GLN A 22 -5.88 -5.79 1.57
CA GLN A 22 -6.25 -6.93 0.73
C GLN A 22 -7.28 -6.54 -0.35
N LYS A 23 -8.27 -5.70 -0.02
CA LYS A 23 -9.20 -5.14 -1.02
C LYS A 23 -8.48 -4.28 -2.06
N ALA A 24 -7.53 -3.46 -1.65
CA ALA A 24 -6.74 -2.62 -2.56
C ALA A 24 -5.85 -3.45 -3.50
N VAL A 25 -5.20 -4.51 -3.00
CA VAL A 25 -4.41 -5.45 -3.81
C VAL A 25 -5.29 -6.20 -4.80
N LYS A 26 -6.40 -6.79 -4.33
CA LYS A 26 -7.34 -7.56 -5.18
C LYS A 26 -7.91 -6.71 -6.32
N ASN A 27 -8.20 -5.44 -6.05
CA ASN A 27 -8.70 -4.52 -7.05
C ASN A 27 -7.60 -3.82 -7.86
N ARG A 28 -6.30 -4.13 -7.67
CA ARG A 28 -5.21 -3.39 -8.32
C ARG A 28 -5.32 -1.87 -8.13
N GLY A 29 -5.81 -1.45 -6.97
CA GLY A 29 -6.12 -0.05 -6.68
C GLY A 29 -4.86 0.81 -6.66
N LEU A 30 -3.80 0.30 -6.03
CA LEU A 30 -2.50 0.98 -5.96
C LEU A 30 -1.86 1.13 -7.35
N GLU A 31 -1.92 0.11 -8.19
CA GLU A 31 -1.40 0.17 -9.57
C GLU A 31 -2.12 1.25 -10.40
N ARG A 32 -3.44 1.36 -10.24
CA ARG A 32 -4.25 2.39 -10.90
C ARG A 32 -3.89 3.79 -10.41
N SER A 33 -3.71 3.98 -9.11
CA SER A 33 -3.32 5.28 -8.53
C SER A 33 -1.92 5.71 -8.99
N PHE A 34 -0.96 4.80 -9.01
CA PHE A 34 0.41 5.12 -9.43
C PHE A 34 0.62 5.08 -10.95
N LYS A 35 -0.34 4.52 -11.69
CA LYS A 35 -0.29 4.27 -13.15
C LYS A 35 0.91 3.39 -13.54
N GLN A 36 1.25 2.42 -12.70
CA GLN A 36 2.35 1.49 -12.92
C GLN A 36 2.03 0.14 -12.28
N ALA A 37 2.62 -0.93 -12.81
CA ALA A 37 2.60 -2.22 -12.15
C ALA A 37 3.43 -2.16 -10.86
N ILE A 38 2.92 -2.77 -9.79
CA ILE A 38 3.63 -2.86 -8.51
C ILE A 38 4.11 -4.30 -8.36
N PRO A 39 5.40 -4.53 -8.13
CA PRO A 39 5.93 -5.88 -7.98
C PRO A 39 5.38 -6.55 -6.71
N PRO A 40 5.20 -7.89 -6.71
CA PRO A 40 4.61 -8.63 -5.61
C PRO A 40 5.36 -8.46 -4.28
N GLU A 41 6.68 -8.35 -4.33
CA GLU A 41 7.54 -8.12 -3.16
C GLU A 41 7.15 -6.86 -2.36
N VAL A 42 6.65 -5.82 -3.06
CA VAL A 42 6.23 -4.56 -2.43
C VAL A 42 4.92 -4.78 -1.67
N TYR A 43 4.01 -5.59 -2.20
CA TYR A 43 2.79 -5.96 -1.50
C TYR A 43 3.10 -6.80 -0.26
N GLU A 44 3.96 -7.81 -0.37
CA GLU A 44 4.37 -8.65 0.77
C GLU A 44 5.02 -7.81 1.88
N ARG A 45 5.87 -6.83 1.51
CA ARG A 45 6.48 -5.92 2.48
C ARG A 45 5.45 -5.02 3.16
N MET A 46 4.52 -4.45 2.39
CA MET A 46 3.45 -3.61 2.95
C MET A 46 2.54 -4.40 3.88
N GLU A 47 2.22 -5.65 3.55
CA GLU A 47 1.40 -6.52 4.39
C GLU A 47 2.07 -6.82 5.73
N LYS A 48 3.38 -7.14 5.72
CA LYS A 48 4.18 -7.32 6.93
C LYS A 48 4.21 -6.05 7.78
N GLU A 49 4.53 -4.91 7.19
CA GLU A 49 4.55 -3.62 7.92
C GLU A 49 3.18 -3.29 8.54
N MET A 50 2.07 -3.67 7.91
CA MET A 50 0.72 -3.45 8.45
C MET A 50 0.37 -4.39 9.60
N GLY A 51 0.83 -5.65 9.57
CA GLY A 51 0.64 -6.62 10.65
C GLY A 51 1.58 -6.42 11.85
N GLU A 52 2.76 -5.84 11.65
CA GLU A 52 3.70 -5.50 12.73
C GLU A 52 3.32 -4.21 13.49
N LEU A 53 2.30 -3.49 13.00
CA LEU A 53 1.81 -2.23 13.59
C LEU A 53 0.57 -2.41 14.49
N GLU A 54 0.28 -3.65 14.91
CA GLU A 54 -0.69 -3.99 15.97
C GLU A 54 -0.12 -3.80 17.39
#